data_AF-A0A317H3V1-F1
#
_entry.id   AF-A0A317H3V1-F1
#
_cell.length_a   1.000
_cell.length_b   1.000
_cell.length_c   1.000
_cell.angle_alpha   90.00
_cell.angle_beta   90.00
_cell.angle_gamma   90.00
#
_symmetry.space_group_name_H-M   'P 1'
#
loop_
_entity.id
_entity.type
_entity.pdbx_description
1 polymer ?
#
loop_
_entity_poly.entity_id
_entity_poly.type
_entity_poly.pdbx_seq_one_letter_code
_entity_poly.pdbx_strand_id
1 'polypeptide(L)'
;MLFNSYTFLFLFLPLVLAVSFVLALRSTPLAVAWLVLASFFFYGWGSARHVLLLAGSIAFNHALGEAIARRGGKAGGRAFVLLCVAVAANLAVLGWFKYAGFFIANTNALLGATMRVETIVLPLGISFFTFTQIAYLVDVYRQPVHYRLAPYALFVAYFPHLIAGPILHHRDMLPQFAAPASFRLDFMNLAAGVTLFAIGLFKKTVLADAIAPYVSPVFEQATRGYAP
;
A
#
# COMPACT_ATOMS: atom_id res chain seq x y z
N MET A 1 5.25 -9.88 6.61
CA MET A 1 6.09 -10.01 7.82
C MET A 1 5.67 -8.93 8.81
N LEU A 2 5.71 -9.19 10.12
CA LEU A 2 5.35 -8.18 11.13
C LEU A 2 6.54 -7.26 11.43
N PHE A 3 6.29 -5.96 11.61
CA PHE A 3 7.32 -4.95 11.89
C PHE A 3 8.03 -5.14 13.24
N ASN A 4 7.37 -5.79 14.21
CA ASN A 4 7.95 -6.10 15.53
C ASN A 4 8.61 -7.49 15.58
N SER A 5 8.70 -8.22 14.45
CA SER A 5 9.34 -9.55 14.42
C SER A 5 10.86 -9.47 14.35
N TYR A 6 11.57 -10.42 14.97
CA TYR A 6 13.03 -10.50 14.89
C TYR A 6 13.54 -10.63 13.45
N THR A 7 12.84 -11.37 12.59
CA THR A 7 13.14 -11.48 11.15
C THR A 7 13.09 -10.12 10.46
N PHE A 8 12.14 -9.25 10.82
CA PHE A 8 12.10 -7.89 10.28
C PHE A 8 13.26 -7.05 10.79
N LEU A 9 13.46 -7.04 12.11
CA LEU A 9 14.38 -6.15 12.81
C LEU A 9 15.85 -6.42 12.48
N PHE A 10 16.25 -7.69 12.47
CA PHE A 10 17.66 -8.07 12.42
C PHE A 10 18.11 -8.63 11.08
N LEU A 11 17.18 -9.04 10.22
CA LEU A 11 17.50 -9.59 8.90
C LEU A 11 17.00 -8.68 7.78
N PHE A 12 15.69 -8.51 7.65
CA PHE A 12 15.12 -7.82 6.49
C PHE A 12 15.48 -6.34 6.44
N LEU A 13 15.24 -5.58 7.51
CA LEU A 13 15.46 -4.14 7.51
C LEU A 13 16.95 -3.77 7.30
N PRO A 14 17.93 -4.35 8.03
CA PRO A 14 19.34 -4.05 7.81
C PRO A 14 19.80 -4.43 6.41
N LEU A 15 19.36 -5.58 5.89
CA LEU A 15 19.70 -6.05 4.54
C LEU A 15 19.15 -5.09 3.47
N VAL A 16 17.88 -4.70 3.58
CA VAL A 16 17.25 -3.80 2.62
C VAL A 16 17.96 -2.44 2.59
N LEU A 17 18.26 -1.87 3.75
CA LEU A 17 18.99 -0.61 3.85
C LEU A 17 20.41 -0.74 3.28
N ALA A 18 21.19 -1.73 3.71
CA ALA A 18 22.56 -1.92 3.27
C ALA A 18 22.65 -2.08 1.74
N VAL A 19 21.85 -2.96 1.15
CA VAL A 19 21.83 -3.18 -0.29
C VAL A 19 21.33 -1.94 -1.03
N SER A 20 20.34 -1.20 -0.49
CA SER A 20 19.85 0.03 -1.13
C SER A 20 20.93 1.11 -1.22
N PHE A 21 21.72 1.31 -0.16
CA PHE A 21 22.82 2.27 -0.16
C PHE A 21 23.96 1.81 -1.08
N VAL A 22 24.34 0.53 -1.05
CA VAL A 22 25.38 -0.01 -1.93
C VAL A 22 24.99 0.12 -3.41
N LEU A 23 23.75 -0.21 -3.77
CA LEU A 23 23.28 -0.06 -5.16
C LEU A 23 23.17 1.41 -5.57
N ALA A 24 22.84 2.31 -4.64
CA ALA A 24 22.77 3.73 -4.91
C ALA A 24 24.14 4.36 -5.22
N LEU A 25 25.25 3.79 -4.71
CA LEU A 25 26.60 4.19 -5.11
C LEU A 25 26.85 3.99 -6.60
N ARG A 26 26.16 3.03 -7.23
CA ARG A 26 26.25 2.75 -8.66
C ARG A 26 25.18 3.49 -9.47
N SER A 27 23.92 3.41 -9.05
CA SER A 27 22.79 3.94 -9.80
C SER A 27 21.52 4.03 -8.94
N THR A 28 20.95 5.22 -8.82
CA THR A 28 19.66 5.45 -8.13
C THR A 28 18.53 4.55 -8.67
N PRO A 29 18.35 4.38 -10.00
CA PRO A 29 17.40 3.38 -10.53
C PRO A 29 17.57 1.95 -10.02
N LEU A 30 18.81 1.48 -9.79
CA LEU A 30 19.04 0.13 -9.24
C LEU A 30 18.60 0.04 -7.78
N ALA A 31 18.87 1.08 -6.98
CA ALA A 31 18.40 1.16 -5.60
C ALA A 31 16.87 1.17 -5.53
N VAL A 32 16.20 1.93 -6.41
CA VAL A 32 14.73 1.94 -6.52
C VAL A 32 14.20 0.57 -6.92
N ALA A 33 14.80 -0.09 -7.91
CA ALA A 33 14.40 -1.44 -8.33
C ALA A 33 14.55 -2.46 -7.20
N TRP A 34 15.63 -2.38 -6.42
CA TRP A 34 15.82 -3.19 -5.22
C TRP A 34 14.74 -2.93 -4.17
N LEU A 35 14.42 -1.67 -3.88
CA LEU A 35 13.35 -1.34 -2.93
C LEU A 35 11.98 -1.82 -3.40
N VAL A 36 11.72 -1.84 -4.71
CA VAL A 36 10.51 -2.47 -5.28
C VAL A 36 10.51 -3.96 -4.96
N LEU A 37 11.60 -4.68 -5.31
CA LEU A 37 11.71 -6.12 -5.05
C LEU A 37 11.56 -6.46 -3.56
N ALA A 38 12.24 -5.72 -2.69
CA ALA A 38 12.13 -5.87 -1.25
C ALA A 38 10.70 -5.63 -0.75
N SER A 39 10.00 -4.65 -1.32
CA SER A 39 8.61 -4.34 -0.96
C SER A 39 7.63 -5.43 -1.39
N PHE A 40 7.78 -5.95 -2.61
CA PHE A 40 7.00 -7.09 -3.08
C PHE A 40 7.28 -8.36 -2.27
N PHE A 41 8.54 -8.61 -1.89
CA PHE A 41 8.91 -9.73 -1.01
C PHE A 41 8.25 -9.59 0.37
N PHE A 42 8.32 -8.40 0.98
CA PHE A 42 7.71 -8.12 2.27
C PHE A 42 6.19 -8.35 2.25
N TYR A 43 5.54 -7.89 1.19
CA TYR A 43 4.11 -8.09 0.96
C TYR A 43 3.76 -9.57 0.74
N GLY A 44 4.53 -10.25 -0.09
CA GLY A 44 4.37 -11.68 -0.41
C GLY A 44 4.59 -12.62 0.76
N TRP A 45 5.28 -12.17 1.82
CA TRP A 45 5.45 -12.92 3.06
C TRP A 45 4.12 -13.33 3.70
N GLY A 46 3.06 -12.52 3.55
CA GLY A 46 1.72 -12.88 4.04
C GLY A 46 0.99 -13.83 3.09
N SER A 47 0.98 -13.51 1.80
CA SER A 47 0.35 -14.34 0.76
C SER A 47 0.92 -14.01 -0.60
N ALA A 48 1.56 -15.00 -1.23
CA ALA A 48 2.11 -14.88 -2.57
C ALA A 48 1.02 -14.61 -3.63
N ARG A 49 -0.22 -15.09 -3.43
CA ARG A 49 -1.32 -14.90 -4.38
C ARG A 49 -1.70 -13.42 -4.52
N HIS A 50 -1.64 -12.68 -3.43
CA HIS A 50 -2.01 -11.26 -3.43
C HIS A 50 -0.93 -10.38 -4.07
N VAL A 51 0.32 -10.85 -4.18
CA VAL A 51 1.41 -10.16 -4.89
C VAL A 51 1.03 -9.93 -6.34
N LEU A 52 0.41 -10.92 -6.99
CA LEU A 52 -0.05 -10.82 -8.38
C LEU A 52 -1.15 -9.78 -8.53
N LEU A 53 -2.07 -9.71 -7.56
CA LEU A 53 -3.11 -8.67 -7.53
C LEU A 53 -2.49 -7.28 -7.42
N LEU A 54 -1.53 -7.10 -6.51
CA LEU A 54 -0.83 -5.82 -6.32
C LEU A 54 -0.04 -5.43 -7.57
N ALA A 55 0.75 -6.35 -8.14
CA ALA A 55 1.53 -6.12 -9.35
C ALA A 55 0.65 -5.78 -10.55
N GLY A 56 -0.44 -6.53 -10.74
CA GLY A 56 -1.43 -6.29 -11.80
C GLY A 56 -2.13 -4.94 -11.62
N SER A 57 -2.50 -4.59 -10.39
CA SER A 57 -3.10 -3.29 -10.07
C SER A 57 -2.13 -2.14 -10.36
N ILE A 58 -0.86 -2.27 -9.97
CA ILE A 58 0.19 -1.28 -10.26
C ILE A 58 0.36 -1.12 -11.77
N ALA A 59 0.52 -2.22 -12.51
CA ALA A 59 0.72 -2.16 -13.96
C ALA A 59 -0.49 -1.50 -14.67
N PHE A 60 -1.70 -1.90 -14.29
CA PHE A 60 -2.95 -1.35 -14.84
C PHE A 60 -3.07 0.16 -14.57
N ASN A 61 -2.89 0.58 -13.32
CA ASN A 61 -3.02 1.99 -12.94
C ASN A 61 -1.89 2.85 -13.50
N HIS A 62 -0.68 2.31 -13.61
CA HIS A 62 0.42 2.99 -14.28
C HIS A 62 0.09 3.24 -15.76
N ALA A 63 -0.38 2.22 -16.47
CA ALA A 63 -0.73 2.33 -17.89
C ALA A 63 -1.88 3.33 -18.12
N LEU A 64 -2.92 3.32 -17.28
CA LEU A 64 -4.00 4.30 -17.37
C LEU A 64 -3.56 5.71 -17.00
N GLY A 65 -2.71 5.88 -15.99
CA GLY A 65 -2.11 7.18 -15.66
C GLY A 65 -1.33 7.76 -16.83
N GLU A 66 -0.45 6.97 -17.45
CA GLU A 66 0.29 7.38 -18.65
C GLU A 66 -0.64 7.70 -19.84
N ALA A 67 -1.69 6.91 -20.04
CA ALA A 67 -2.67 7.16 -21.10
C ALA A 67 -3.49 8.45 -20.86
N ILE A 68 -3.82 8.76 -19.61
CA ILE A 68 -4.48 10.02 -19.20
C ILE A 68 -3.54 11.20 -19.47
N ALA A 69 -2.28 11.08 -19.03
CA ALA A 69 -1.27 12.13 -19.21
C ALA A 69 -1.04 12.46 -20.69
N ARG A 70 -0.85 11.43 -21.54
CA ARG A 70 -0.65 11.58 -22.99
C ARG A 70 -1.84 12.21 -23.72
N ARG A 71 -3.05 12.12 -23.16
CA ARG A 71 -4.26 12.73 -23.71
C ARG A 71 -4.48 14.16 -23.20
N GLY A 72 -3.54 14.75 -22.46
CA GLY A 72 -3.61 16.13 -21.98
C GLY A 72 -4.44 16.30 -20.70
N GLY A 73 -4.72 15.23 -19.96
CA GLY A 73 -5.48 15.29 -18.70
C GLY A 73 -6.82 16.02 -18.88
N LYS A 74 -7.09 17.03 -18.05
CA LYS A 74 -8.30 17.87 -18.13
C LYS A 74 -8.59 18.47 -19.51
N ALA A 75 -7.57 18.77 -20.32
CA ALA A 75 -7.77 19.35 -21.65
C ALA A 75 -8.22 18.29 -22.68
N GLY A 76 -8.07 17.00 -22.37
CA GLY A 76 -8.44 15.90 -23.25
C GLY A 76 -9.81 15.32 -22.94
N GLY A 77 -10.77 15.46 -23.85
CA GLY A 77 -12.13 14.93 -23.65
C GLY A 77 -12.19 13.42 -23.36
N ARG A 78 -11.25 12.62 -23.88
CA ARG A 78 -11.17 11.17 -23.62
C ARG A 78 -10.40 10.79 -22.34
N ALA A 79 -9.71 11.73 -21.70
CA ALA A 79 -8.95 11.47 -20.47
C ALA A 79 -9.89 11.27 -19.26
N PHE A 80 -11.01 11.98 -19.22
CA PHE A 80 -12.03 11.81 -18.18
C PHE A 80 -12.64 10.40 -18.20
N VAL A 81 -12.95 9.86 -19.38
CA VAL A 81 -13.45 8.49 -19.52
C VAL A 81 -12.44 7.47 -19.00
N LEU A 82 -11.16 7.63 -19.34
CA LEU A 82 -10.09 6.75 -18.82
C LEU A 82 -9.99 6.83 -17.30
N LEU A 83 -10.09 8.03 -16.71
CA LEU A 83 -10.11 8.21 -15.27
C LEU A 83 -11.30 7.47 -14.65
N CYS A 84 -12.51 7.64 -15.18
CA CYS A 84 -13.71 6.95 -14.69
C CYS A 84 -13.55 5.43 -14.75
N VAL A 85 -13.03 4.88 -15.85
CA VAL A 85 -12.74 3.44 -15.99
C VAL A 85 -11.72 2.99 -14.94
N ALA A 86 -10.65 3.75 -14.76
CA ALA A 86 -9.60 3.43 -13.79
C ALA A 86 -10.14 3.41 -12.35
N VAL A 87 -10.88 4.45 -11.97
CA VAL A 87 -11.50 4.59 -10.63
C VAL A 87 -12.53 3.48 -10.42
N ALA A 88 -13.40 3.21 -11.39
CA ALA A 88 -14.39 2.15 -11.31
C ALA A 88 -13.75 0.78 -11.13
N ALA A 89 -12.67 0.47 -11.87
CA ALA A 89 -11.93 -0.78 -11.71
C ALA A 89 -11.30 -0.93 -10.32
N ASN A 90 -10.67 0.13 -9.79
CA ASN A 90 -10.12 0.15 -8.43
C ASN A 90 -11.19 -0.08 -7.36
N LEU A 91 -12.33 0.61 -7.48
CA LEU A 91 -13.46 0.48 -6.56
C LEU A 91 -14.15 -0.88 -6.69
N ALA A 92 -14.21 -1.46 -7.90
CA ALA A 92 -14.75 -2.80 -8.11
C ALA A 92 -13.90 -3.87 -7.43
N VAL A 93 -12.56 -3.81 -7.55
CA VAL A 93 -11.64 -4.71 -6.85
C VAL A 93 -11.77 -4.56 -5.34
N LEU A 94 -11.81 -3.32 -4.83
CA LEU A 94 -12.01 -3.06 -3.40
C LEU A 94 -13.38 -3.56 -2.91
N GLY A 95 -14.43 -3.32 -3.71
CA GLY A 95 -15.81 -3.76 -3.47
C GLY A 95 -15.91 -5.27 -3.34
N TRP A 96 -15.31 -5.99 -4.29
CA TRP A 96 -15.27 -7.45 -4.29
C TRP A 96 -14.59 -8.00 -3.04
N PHE A 97 -13.36 -7.57 -2.76
CA PHE A 97 -12.60 -8.14 -1.65
C PHE A 97 -13.13 -7.76 -0.27
N LYS A 98 -13.66 -6.54 -0.10
CA LYS A 98 -14.06 -6.01 1.21
C LYS A 98 -15.54 -6.17 1.52
N TYR A 99 -16.41 -6.14 0.51
CA TYR A 99 -17.85 -6.02 0.72
C TYR A 99 -18.68 -7.14 0.08
N ALA A 100 -18.12 -8.04 -0.74
CA ALA A 100 -18.91 -9.08 -1.41
C ALA A 100 -19.71 -9.95 -0.41
N GLY A 101 -19.11 -10.35 0.72
CA GLY A 101 -19.81 -11.09 1.76
C GLY A 101 -20.99 -10.32 2.37
N PHE A 102 -20.81 -9.02 2.62
CA PHE A 102 -21.88 -8.15 3.10
C PHE A 102 -23.02 -8.04 2.07
N PHE A 103 -22.71 -7.79 0.80
CA PHE A 103 -23.72 -7.68 -0.25
C PHE A 103 -24.55 -8.96 -0.35
N ILE A 104 -23.90 -10.12 -0.34
CA ILE A 104 -24.59 -11.41 -0.52
C ILE A 104 -25.42 -11.78 0.71
N ALA A 105 -24.94 -11.48 1.92
CA ALA A 105 -25.75 -11.63 3.13
C ALA A 105 -27.04 -10.80 3.07
N ASN A 106 -26.95 -9.55 2.61
CA ASN A 106 -28.13 -8.68 2.47
C ASN A 106 -29.06 -9.13 1.35
N THR A 107 -28.53 -9.57 0.21
CA THR A 107 -29.35 -10.09 -0.89
C THR A 107 -30.08 -11.37 -0.49
N ASN A 108 -29.42 -12.28 0.22
CA ASN A 108 -30.06 -13.49 0.77
C ASN A 108 -31.17 -13.13 1.76
N ALA A 109 -30.93 -12.17 2.65
CA ALA A 109 -31.94 -11.72 3.61
C ALA A 109 -33.16 -11.06 2.94
N LEU A 110 -32.94 -10.28 1.88
CA LEU A 110 -34.01 -9.54 1.19
C LEU A 110 -34.81 -10.41 0.22
N LEU A 111 -34.14 -11.29 -0.52
CA LEU A 111 -34.75 -12.08 -1.61
C LEU A 111 -35.03 -13.54 -1.22
N GLY A 112 -34.70 -13.96 0.00
CA GLY A 112 -34.77 -15.36 0.41
C GLY A 112 -33.81 -16.28 -0.35
N ALA A 113 -32.79 -15.71 -1.01
CA ALA A 113 -31.81 -16.46 -1.77
C ALA A 113 -30.84 -17.21 -0.84
N THR A 114 -30.20 -18.27 -1.34
CA THR A 114 -29.24 -19.11 -0.60
C THR A 114 -27.84 -19.04 -1.21
N MET A 115 -27.46 -17.88 -1.75
CA MET A 115 -26.14 -17.69 -2.36
C MET A 115 -25.05 -17.82 -1.29
N ARG A 116 -24.08 -18.69 -1.54
CA ARG A 116 -22.92 -18.86 -0.67
C ARG A 116 -21.71 -18.23 -1.34
N VAL A 117 -20.93 -17.48 -0.56
CA VAL A 117 -19.60 -17.03 -0.97
C VAL A 117 -18.56 -17.67 -0.09
N GLU A 118 -17.57 -18.27 -0.75
CA GLU A 118 -16.38 -18.76 -0.07
C GLU A 118 -15.68 -17.63 0.66
N THR A 119 -15.02 -17.95 1.76
CA THR A 119 -14.31 -16.95 2.57
C THR A 119 -13.25 -16.23 1.73
N ILE A 120 -13.54 -14.99 1.36
CA ILE A 120 -12.62 -14.16 0.60
C ILE A 120 -11.50 -13.71 1.54
N VAL A 121 -10.27 -14.13 1.28
CA VAL A 121 -9.09 -13.68 2.04
C VAL A 121 -8.69 -12.28 1.55
N LEU A 122 -8.84 -11.29 2.42
CA LEU A 122 -8.54 -9.90 2.08
C LEU A 122 -7.03 -9.70 1.88
N PRO A 123 -6.61 -9.06 0.76
CA PRO A 123 -5.24 -8.63 0.60
C PRO A 123 -4.91 -7.56 1.64
N LEU A 124 -3.75 -7.69 2.26
CA LEU A 124 -3.26 -6.71 3.23
C LEU A 124 -3.16 -5.33 2.55
N GLY A 125 -3.63 -4.28 3.22
CA GLY A 125 -3.49 -2.92 2.68
C GLY A 125 -4.29 -2.62 1.40
N ILE A 126 -5.27 -3.46 1.00
CA ILE A 126 -6.08 -3.22 -0.22
C ILE A 126 -6.72 -1.84 -0.27
N SER A 127 -7.25 -1.34 0.85
CA SER A 127 -7.80 0.01 0.88
C SER A 127 -6.72 1.07 0.62
N PHE A 128 -5.53 0.92 1.20
CA PHE A 128 -4.44 1.89 1.06
C PHE A 128 -3.92 1.97 -0.37
N PHE A 129 -3.50 0.85 -0.97
CA PHE A 129 -3.00 0.92 -2.35
C PHE A 129 -4.09 1.35 -3.34
N THR A 130 -5.35 0.95 -3.14
CA THR A 130 -6.46 1.39 -4.00
C THR A 130 -6.64 2.91 -3.93
N PHE A 131 -6.69 3.50 -2.74
CA PHE A 131 -6.86 4.95 -2.61
C PHE A 131 -5.62 5.73 -3.05
N THR A 132 -4.42 5.23 -2.80
CA THR A 132 -3.17 5.82 -3.32
C THR A 132 -3.15 5.82 -4.84
N GLN A 133 -3.59 4.75 -5.50
CA GLN A 133 -3.67 4.68 -6.96
C GLN A 133 -4.77 5.61 -7.53
N ILE A 134 -5.94 5.69 -6.89
CA ILE A 134 -6.99 6.64 -7.27
C ILE A 134 -6.51 8.08 -7.13
N ALA A 135 -5.88 8.43 -6.00
CA ALA A 135 -5.32 9.76 -5.77
C ALA A 135 -4.29 10.12 -6.85
N TYR A 136 -3.40 9.19 -7.19
CA TYR A 136 -2.47 9.36 -8.31
C TYR A 136 -3.17 9.63 -9.64
N LEU A 137 -4.17 8.82 -10.01
CA LEU A 137 -4.89 8.99 -11.29
C LEU A 137 -5.61 10.34 -11.37
N VAL A 138 -6.24 10.76 -10.27
CA VAL A 138 -6.92 12.06 -10.18
C VAL A 138 -5.91 13.20 -10.28
N ASP A 139 -4.76 13.10 -9.62
CA ASP A 139 -3.72 14.10 -9.69
C ASP A 139 -3.13 14.19 -11.12
N VAL A 140 -2.84 13.06 -11.77
CA VAL A 140 -2.37 13.02 -13.17
C VAL A 140 -3.41 13.58 -14.14
N TYR A 141 -4.70 13.31 -13.92
CA TYR A 141 -5.77 13.91 -14.71
C TYR A 141 -5.80 15.44 -14.57
N ARG A 142 -5.60 15.95 -13.34
CA ARG A 142 -5.58 17.39 -13.06
C ARG A 142 -4.34 18.07 -13.62
N GLN A 143 -3.18 17.45 -13.48
CA GLN A 143 -1.87 17.96 -13.88
C GLN A 143 -1.08 16.79 -14.49
N PRO A 144 -1.05 16.66 -15.83
CA PRO A 144 -0.34 15.59 -16.51
C PRO A 144 1.12 15.51 -16.08
N VAL A 145 1.52 14.34 -15.60
CA VAL A 145 2.89 14.02 -15.22
C VAL A 145 3.20 12.59 -15.64
N HIS A 146 4.44 12.35 -16.06
CA HIS A 146 4.93 11.05 -16.51
C HIS A 146 5.92 10.51 -15.49
N TYR A 147 5.79 9.22 -15.16
CA TYR A 147 6.71 8.54 -14.27
C TYR A 147 7.21 7.24 -14.89
N ARG A 148 8.38 6.79 -14.48
CA ARG A 148 8.83 5.44 -14.81
C ARG A 148 8.07 4.43 -13.94
N LEU A 149 7.84 3.23 -14.47
CA LEU A 149 7.11 2.17 -13.76
C LEU A 149 7.75 1.83 -12.40
N ALA A 150 9.08 1.75 -12.29
CA ALA A 150 9.74 1.36 -11.04
C ALA A 150 9.52 2.35 -9.88
N PRO A 151 9.76 3.68 -10.03
CA PRO A 151 9.38 4.66 -9.01
C PRO A 151 7.90 4.63 -8.64
N TYR A 152 7.01 4.47 -9.63
CA TYR A 152 5.57 4.36 -9.38
C TYR A 152 5.21 3.09 -8.59
N ALA A 153 5.77 1.95 -8.98
CA ALA A 153 5.60 0.68 -8.28
C ALA A 153 6.12 0.79 -6.84
N LEU A 154 7.27 1.45 -6.62
CA LEU A 154 7.78 1.72 -5.29
C LEU A 154 6.80 2.58 -4.49
N PHE A 155 6.32 3.68 -5.06
CA PHE A 155 5.35 4.57 -4.41
C PHE A 155 4.10 3.83 -3.91
N VAL A 156 3.54 2.94 -4.72
CA VAL A 156 2.36 2.17 -4.33
C VAL A 156 2.71 1.06 -3.34
N ALA A 157 3.78 0.30 -3.59
CA ALA A 157 4.09 -0.92 -2.83
C ALA A 157 4.97 -0.69 -1.59
N TYR A 158 5.44 0.54 -1.33
CA TYR A 158 6.52 0.79 -0.37
C TYR A 158 6.22 0.16 1.00
N PHE A 159 7.01 -0.85 1.38
CA PHE A 159 6.70 -1.66 2.56
C PHE A 159 6.54 -0.88 3.87
N PRO A 160 7.28 0.23 4.15
CA PRO A 160 7.09 0.99 5.39
C PRO A 160 5.71 1.66 5.46
N HIS A 161 5.06 1.87 4.33
CA HIS A 161 3.82 2.64 4.21
C HIS A 161 2.59 1.77 3.89
N LEU A 162 2.74 0.75 3.04
CA LEU A 162 1.64 0.02 2.38
C LEU A 162 0.55 -0.53 3.33
N ILE A 163 0.90 -0.89 4.57
CA ILE A 163 -0.02 -1.55 5.50
C ILE A 163 -0.90 -0.55 6.26
N ALA A 164 -0.32 0.57 6.72
CA ALA A 164 -0.96 1.44 7.71
C ALA A 164 -0.44 2.89 7.75
N GLY A 165 0.27 3.35 6.72
CA GLY A 165 0.73 4.74 6.69
C GLY A 165 -0.35 5.71 6.20
N PRO A 166 -0.15 7.04 6.39
CA PRO A 166 -1.08 8.08 5.93
C PRO A 166 -1.09 8.19 4.40
N ILE A 167 -2.26 8.30 3.75
CA ILE A 167 -2.36 8.35 2.28
C ILE A 167 -1.39 9.41 1.72
N LEU A 168 -0.41 8.95 0.94
CA LEU A 168 0.67 9.79 0.42
C LEU A 168 0.31 10.36 -0.95
N HIS A 169 0.71 11.62 -1.20
CA HIS A 169 0.66 12.19 -2.54
C HIS A 169 1.92 11.87 -3.34
N HIS A 170 1.72 11.56 -4.62
CA HIS A 170 2.80 11.21 -5.54
C HIS A 170 3.85 12.34 -5.67
N ARG A 171 3.41 13.59 -5.55
CA ARG A 171 4.24 14.81 -5.65
C ARG A 171 5.28 14.92 -4.52
N ASP A 172 4.99 14.36 -3.35
CA ASP A 172 5.87 14.45 -2.19
C ASP A 172 6.89 13.30 -2.20
N MET A 173 6.49 12.12 -2.67
CA MET A 173 7.30 10.90 -2.59
C MET A 173 8.13 10.60 -3.85
N LEU A 174 7.53 10.69 -5.04
CA LEU A 174 8.21 10.27 -6.28
C LEU A 174 9.48 11.07 -6.59
N PRO A 175 9.55 12.40 -6.37
CA PRO A 175 10.79 13.15 -6.56
C PRO A 175 11.93 12.67 -5.66
N GLN A 176 11.62 12.23 -4.44
CA GLN A 176 12.63 11.72 -3.50
C GLN A 176 13.27 10.42 -4.01
N PHE A 177 12.50 9.55 -4.69
CA PHE A 177 13.05 8.32 -5.29
C PHE A 177 13.94 8.58 -6.50
N ALA A 178 13.80 9.74 -7.15
CA ALA A 178 14.64 10.13 -8.27
C ALA A 178 15.91 10.88 -7.81
N ALA A 179 15.87 11.52 -6.64
CA ALA A 179 16.97 12.33 -6.13
C ALA A 179 18.11 11.46 -5.55
N PRO A 180 19.35 11.54 -6.08
CA PRO A 180 20.49 10.82 -5.51
C PRO A 180 20.81 11.21 -4.06
N ALA A 181 20.45 12.44 -3.66
CA ALA A 181 20.62 12.92 -2.29
C ALA A 181 19.85 12.06 -1.26
N SER A 182 18.69 11.52 -1.63
CA SER A 182 17.86 10.66 -0.76
C SER A 182 18.52 9.32 -0.42
N PHE A 183 19.54 8.92 -1.20
CA PHE A 183 20.25 7.65 -1.02
C PHE A 183 21.66 7.86 -0.46
N ARG A 184 21.92 9.01 0.16
CA ARG A 184 23.15 9.26 0.92
C ARG A 184 22.91 8.94 2.38
N LEU A 185 23.91 8.33 3.02
CA LEU A 185 23.89 8.10 4.46
C LEU A 185 24.00 9.44 5.17
N ASP A 186 22.91 9.85 5.79
CA ASP A 186 22.84 10.98 6.70
C ASP A 186 22.61 10.46 8.12
N PHE A 187 23.58 10.69 9.00
CA PHE A 187 23.52 10.22 10.38
C PHE A 187 22.38 10.85 11.18
N MET A 188 21.96 12.08 10.85
CA MET A 188 20.83 12.73 11.51
C MET A 188 19.52 12.04 11.12
N ASN A 189 19.33 11.73 9.84
CA ASN A 189 18.16 11.00 9.37
C ASN A 189 18.14 9.56 9.91
N LEU A 190 19.29 8.90 9.96
CA LEU A 190 19.40 7.56 10.55
C LEU A 190 19.04 7.57 12.03
N ALA A 191 19.61 8.50 12.81
CA ALA A 191 19.33 8.63 14.24
C ALA A 191 17.86 8.96 14.49
N ALA A 192 17.27 9.89 13.73
CA ALA A 192 15.85 10.22 13.82
C ALA A 192 14.97 9.00 13.47
N GLY A 193 15.30 8.28 12.40
CA GLY A 193 14.59 7.08 11.96
C GLY A 193 14.63 5.96 12.99
N VAL A 194 15.80 5.64 13.53
CA VAL A 194 15.97 4.65 14.61
C VAL A 194 15.21 5.06 15.87
N THR A 195 15.25 6.34 16.24
CA THR A 195 14.52 6.86 17.41
C THR A 195 13.01 6.72 17.24
N LEU A 196 12.45 7.18 16.11
CA LEU A 196 11.02 7.05 15.82
C LEU A 196 10.58 5.59 15.76
N PHE A 197 11.40 4.74 15.14
CA PHE A 197 11.14 3.31 15.04
C PHE A 197 11.15 2.64 16.43
N ALA A 198 12.12 2.96 17.29
CA ALA A 198 12.19 2.45 18.66
C ALA A 198 10.99 2.89 19.51
N ILE A 199 10.58 4.17 19.41
CA ILE A 199 9.37 4.67 20.09
C ILE A 199 8.13 3.92 19.60
N GLY A 200 7.99 3.71 18.29
CA GLY A 200 6.90 2.94 17.70
C GLY A 200 6.88 1.49 18.18
N LEU A 201 8.04 0.84 18.23
CA LEU A 201 8.21 -0.53 18.69
C LEU A 201 7.83 -0.67 20.17
N PHE A 202 8.27 0.25 21.03
CA PHE A 202 7.89 0.30 22.44
C PHE A 202 6.37 0.47 22.61
N LYS A 203 5.78 1.45 21.91
CA LYS A 203 4.32 1.67 21.95
C LYS A 203 3.54 0.43 21.51
N LYS A 204 4.02 -0.30 20.50
CA LYS A 204 3.35 -1.51 20.01
C LYS A 204 3.50 -2.67 20.99
N THR A 205 4.74 -3.03 21.33
CA THR A 205 5.06 -4.26 22.06
C THR A 205 4.82 -4.16 23.56
N VAL A 206 5.10 -3.00 24.15
CA VAL A 206 5.01 -2.80 25.61
C VAL A 206 3.66 -2.25 26.03
N LEU A 207 3.09 -1.30 25.28
CA LEU A 207 1.81 -0.69 25.64
C LEU A 207 0.63 -1.41 24.98
N ALA A 208 0.55 -1.40 23.65
CA ALA A 208 -0.63 -1.89 22.94
C ALA A 208 -0.84 -3.40 23.14
N ASP A 209 0.23 -4.20 22.99
CA ASP A 209 0.13 -5.66 23.11
C ASP A 209 -0.08 -6.10 24.58
N ALA A 210 0.38 -5.32 25.57
CA ALA A 210 0.10 -5.59 26.99
C ALA A 210 -1.32 -5.22 27.42
N ILE A 211 -1.90 -4.18 26.82
CA ILE A 211 -3.28 -3.75 27.10
C ILE A 211 -4.30 -4.63 26.36
N ALA A 212 -3.94 -5.18 25.20
CA ALA A 212 -4.84 -5.96 24.34
C ALA A 212 -5.61 -7.09 25.08
N PRO A 213 -5.00 -7.92 25.94
CA PRO A 213 -5.73 -8.98 26.66
C PRO A 213 -6.86 -8.48 27.56
N TYR A 214 -6.76 -7.25 28.09
CA TYR A 214 -7.79 -6.66 28.95
C TYR A 214 -8.93 -6.03 28.15
N VAL A 215 -8.61 -5.51 26.96
CA VAL A 215 -9.53 -4.72 26.14
C VAL A 215 -10.26 -5.58 25.09
N SER A 216 -9.60 -6.63 24.58
CA SER A 216 -10.17 -7.55 23.59
C SER A 216 -11.50 -8.19 24.04
N PRO A 217 -11.66 -8.70 25.28
CA PRO A 217 -12.93 -9.29 25.71
C PRO A 217 -14.11 -8.31 25.67
N VAL A 218 -13.87 -7.04 26.02
CA VAL A 218 -14.90 -5.99 26.00
C VAL A 218 -15.36 -5.70 24.57
N PHE A 219 -14.43 -5.60 23.62
CA PHE A 219 -14.79 -5.41 22.21
C PHE A 219 -15.44 -6.65 21.59
N GLU A 220 -15.06 -7.85 22.02
CA GLU A 220 -15.70 -9.09 21.57
C GLU A 220 -17.15 -9.17 22.05
N GLN A 221 -17.44 -8.76 23.29
CA GLN A 221 -18.82 -8.68 23.80
C GLN A 221 -19.67 -7.67 23.01
N ALA A 222 -19.14 -6.47 22.76
CA ALA A 222 -19.80 -5.45 21.93
C ALA A 222 -20.09 -5.96 20.51
N THR A 223 -19.14 -6.69 19.90
CA THR A 223 -19.31 -7.28 18.55
C THR A 223 -20.42 -8.33 18.52
N ARG A 224 -20.67 -9.02 19.64
CA ARG A 224 -21.77 -9.98 19.81
C ARG A 224 -23.12 -9.32 20.13
N GLY A 225 -23.17 -7.98 20.19
CA GLY A 225 -24.40 -7.23 20.46
C GLY A 225 -24.78 -7.13 21.94
N TYR A 226 -23.87 -7.47 22.86
CA TYR A 226 -24.08 -7.21 24.27
C TYR A 226 -23.74 -5.74 24.56
N ALA A 227 -24.73 -4.98 25.07
CA ALA A 227 -24.46 -3.67 25.64
C ALA A 227 -23.71 -3.84 26.97
N PRO A 228 -22.79 -2.92 27.33
CA PRO A 228 -22.06 -2.96 28.59
C PRO A 228 -22.99 -2.88 29.80
#